data_AF-A0A956NMA6-F1
#
_entry.id   AF-A0A956NMA6-F1
#
_cell.length_a   1.000
_cell.length_b   1.000
_cell.length_c   1.000
_cell.angle_alpha   90.00
_cell.angle_beta   90.00
_cell.angle_gamma   90.00
#
_symmetry.space_group_name_H-M   'P 1'
#
loop_
_entity.id
_entity.type
_entity.pdbx_description
1 polymer ?
#
loop_
_entity_poly.entity_id
_entity_poly.type
_entity_poly.pdbx_seq_one_letter_code
_entity_poly.pdbx_strand_id
1 'polypeptide(L)'
;MTVGGRSLAAGLLLPYVAVGIGWTWLHSGLAALLLYQAGIVLLAGRQLPTRFRSLFQGAGGRLVWVFAPLVLLVAFGFLRVLPMLLVPGLDPAAWLVSYGLTGGTLLFVAFQFGIVHPFLEEVHYQPLRQRAPLLAHLSYAVYHGMVLWGCFRDWVVAITVVSLIGTSVLFYVFERGRFGSRLSLAVHAMADLLVAGVALYWAGWF
;
A
#
# COMPACT_ATOMS: atom_id res chain seq x y z
N MET A 1 -11.59 2.75 28.73
CA MET A 1 -10.61 3.71 28.18
C MET A 1 -10.92 3.95 26.70
N THR A 2 -11.63 5.05 26.39
CA THR A 2 -11.98 5.43 25.01
C THR A 2 -10.83 6.19 24.37
N VAL A 3 -9.86 5.47 23.82
CA VAL A 3 -8.83 6.08 22.96
C VAL A 3 -9.51 6.43 21.62
N GLY A 4 -9.95 7.68 21.47
CA GLY A 4 -10.47 8.27 20.23
C GLY A 4 -11.38 7.35 19.39
N GLY A 5 -12.65 7.27 19.76
CA GLY A 5 -13.68 6.44 19.11
C GLY A 5 -13.95 6.84 17.66
N ARG A 6 -13.05 6.49 16.75
CA ARG A 6 -13.34 6.45 15.32
C ARG A 6 -13.68 5.01 14.94
N SER A 7 -14.75 4.87 14.16
CA SER A 7 -15.35 3.58 13.82
C SER A 7 -14.32 2.66 13.17
N LEU A 8 -14.11 1.47 13.75
CA LEU A 8 -13.28 0.42 13.17
C LEU A 8 -13.73 0.10 11.74
N ALA A 9 -15.05 0.02 11.52
CA ALA A 9 -15.64 -0.23 10.22
C ALA A 9 -15.29 0.89 9.21
N ALA A 10 -15.36 2.16 9.63
CA ALA A 10 -14.96 3.27 8.76
C ALA A 10 -13.48 3.20 8.37
N GLY A 11 -12.61 2.77 9.30
CA GLY A 11 -11.21 2.52 9.00
C GLY A 11 -11.01 1.42 7.97
N LEU A 12 -11.58 0.24 8.22
CA LEU A 12 -11.47 -0.92 7.32
C LEU A 12 -12.08 -0.68 5.93
N LEU A 13 -13.20 0.06 5.86
CA LEU A 13 -13.90 0.31 4.60
C LEU A 13 -13.35 1.50 3.80
N LEU A 14 -12.57 2.38 4.42
CA LEU A 14 -12.07 3.59 3.77
C LEU A 14 -11.38 3.33 2.40
N PRO A 15 -10.38 2.43 2.29
CA PRO A 15 -9.71 2.23 1.00
C PRO A 15 -10.66 1.70 -0.07
N TYR A 16 -11.62 0.84 0.29
CA TYR A 16 -12.62 0.33 -0.65
C TYR A 16 -13.53 1.43 -1.19
N VAL A 17 -14.00 2.31 -0.32
CA VAL A 17 -14.84 3.44 -0.72
C VAL A 17 -14.05 4.41 -1.60
N ALA A 18 -12.82 4.76 -1.20
CA ALA A 18 -11.97 5.67 -1.96
C ALA A 18 -11.63 5.14 -3.36
N VAL A 19 -11.21 3.87 -3.45
CA VAL A 19 -10.90 3.22 -4.73
C VAL A 19 -12.17 3.02 -5.55
N GLY A 20 -13.27 2.58 -4.94
CA GLY A 20 -14.55 2.41 -5.63
C GLY A 20 -15.04 3.71 -6.27
N ILE A 21 -15.03 4.82 -5.53
CA ILE A 21 -15.39 6.15 -6.06
C ILE A 21 -14.39 6.58 -7.16
N GLY A 22 -13.10 6.49 -6.87
CA GLY A 22 -12.05 6.94 -7.79
C GLY A 22 -12.06 6.19 -9.12
N TRP A 23 -12.33 4.88 -9.11
CA TRP A 23 -12.37 4.09 -10.33
C TRP A 23 -13.70 4.02 -11.02
N THR A 24 -14.77 3.69 -10.31
CA THR A 24 -16.05 3.41 -10.97
C THR A 24 -16.78 4.69 -11.36
N TRP A 25 -16.64 5.76 -10.58
CA TRP A 25 -17.32 7.02 -10.85
C TRP A 25 -16.39 8.02 -11.53
N LEU A 26 -15.20 8.22 -11.00
CA LEU A 26 -14.28 9.26 -11.49
C LEU A 26 -13.32 8.78 -12.58
N HIS A 27 -13.19 7.46 -12.79
CA HIS A 27 -12.25 6.86 -13.75
C HIS A 27 -10.82 7.44 -13.63
N SER A 28 -10.35 7.64 -12.40
CA SER A 28 -9.08 8.31 -12.11
C SER A 28 -8.32 7.65 -10.96
N GLY A 29 -7.13 7.12 -11.28
CA GLY A 29 -6.22 6.55 -10.28
C GLY A 29 -5.71 7.61 -9.29
N LEU A 30 -5.48 8.85 -9.76
CA LEU A 30 -5.11 9.97 -8.89
C LEU A 30 -6.25 10.31 -7.91
N ALA A 31 -7.50 10.36 -8.38
CA ALA A 31 -8.64 10.65 -7.50
C ALA A 31 -8.81 9.56 -6.42
N ALA A 32 -8.67 8.28 -6.78
CA ALA A 32 -8.70 7.17 -5.83
C ALA A 32 -7.63 7.36 -4.72
N LEU A 33 -6.39 7.67 -5.11
CA LEU A 33 -5.29 7.90 -4.17
C LEU A 33 -5.56 9.10 -3.25
N LEU A 34 -5.95 10.25 -3.82
CA LEU A 34 -6.19 11.47 -3.04
C LEU A 34 -7.39 11.34 -2.11
N LEU A 35 -8.48 10.68 -2.53
CA LEU A 35 -9.64 10.41 -1.69
C LEU A 35 -9.26 9.54 -0.49
N TYR A 36 -8.43 8.51 -0.72
CA TYR A 36 -7.96 7.65 0.36
C TYR A 36 -7.10 8.45 1.35
N GLN A 37 -6.12 9.20 0.85
CA GLN A 37 -5.25 10.04 1.68
C GLN A 37 -6.04 11.10 2.48
N ALA A 38 -7.00 11.77 1.83
CA ALA A 38 -7.89 12.71 2.51
C ALA A 38 -8.72 12.02 3.60
N GLY A 39 -9.26 10.83 3.32
CA GLY A 39 -9.94 10.01 4.29
C GLY A 39 -9.06 9.63 5.49
N ILE A 40 -7.79 9.28 5.26
CA ILE A 40 -6.82 9.01 6.33
C ILE A 40 -6.62 10.26 7.19
N VAL A 41 -6.40 11.43 6.58
CA VAL A 41 -6.22 12.69 7.31
C VAL A 41 -7.46 13.03 8.12
N LEU A 42 -8.66 12.86 7.56
CA LEU A 42 -9.93 13.05 8.27
C LEU A 42 -10.08 12.06 9.44
N LEU A 43 -9.77 10.77 9.22
CA LEU A 43 -9.83 9.67 10.20
C LEU A 43 -8.66 9.60 11.19
N ALA A 44 -7.56 10.31 10.97
CA ALA A 44 -6.50 10.53 11.96
C ALA A 44 -6.68 11.86 12.72
N GLY A 45 -7.13 12.91 12.03
CA GLY A 45 -7.47 14.21 12.59
C GLY A 45 -6.33 14.79 13.41
N ARG A 46 -6.63 15.26 14.63
CA ARG A 46 -5.62 15.82 15.53
C ARG A 46 -4.56 14.81 16.01
N GLN A 47 -4.79 13.51 15.83
CA GLN A 47 -3.82 12.48 16.20
C GLN A 47 -2.75 12.26 15.13
N LEU A 48 -2.90 12.85 13.94
CA LEU A 48 -2.00 12.65 12.81
C LEU A 48 -0.52 12.91 13.20
N PRO A 49 -0.14 14.04 13.83
CA PRO A 49 1.27 14.30 14.17
C PRO A 49 1.85 13.25 15.14
N THR A 50 1.07 12.83 16.13
CA THR A 50 1.49 11.81 17.11
C THR A 50 1.70 10.45 16.44
N ARG A 51 0.81 10.07 15.52
CA ARG A 51 0.92 8.80 14.77
C ARG A 51 2.11 8.81 13.80
N PHE A 52 2.37 9.94 13.13
CA PHE A 52 3.58 10.09 12.34
C PHE A 52 4.83 9.91 13.21
N ARG A 53 4.86 10.53 14.40
CA ARG A 53 6.00 10.40 15.32
C ARG A 53 6.22 8.95 15.76
N SER A 54 5.16 8.16 15.97
CA SER A 54 5.29 6.75 16.37
C SER A 54 5.87 5.86 15.27
N LEU A 55 5.73 6.21 13.99
CA LEU A 55 6.38 5.48 12.90
C LEU A 55 7.91 5.50 13.02
N PHE A 56 8.45 6.57 13.59
CA PHE A 56 9.87 6.75 13.82
C PHE A 56 10.32 6.32 15.22
N GLN A 57 9.52 5.57 15.98
CA GLN A 57 9.93 5.02 17.27
C GLN A 57 10.38 3.55 17.13
N GLY A 58 11.37 3.15 17.95
CA GLY A 58 11.94 1.79 17.94
C GLY A 58 13.43 1.74 17.61
N ALA A 59 14.09 0.67 18.07
CA ALA A 59 15.50 0.42 17.79
C ALA A 59 15.63 -0.15 16.37
N GLY A 60 15.88 0.74 15.39
CA GLY A 60 16.29 0.34 14.05
C GLY A 60 17.68 -0.28 14.08
N GLY A 61 17.78 -1.54 14.53
CA GLY A 61 19.03 -2.28 14.57
C GLY A 61 19.58 -2.54 13.16
N ARG A 62 20.88 -2.84 13.04
CA ARG A 62 21.55 -3.22 11.78
C ARG A 62 20.80 -4.30 10.97
N LEU A 63 20.05 -5.15 11.65
CA LEU A 63 19.17 -6.18 11.07
C LEU A 63 18.12 -5.63 10.10
N VAL A 64 17.63 -4.40 10.30
CA VAL A 64 16.67 -3.75 9.39
C VAL A 64 17.25 -3.60 7.99
N TRP A 65 18.52 -3.20 7.91
CA TRP A 65 19.23 -2.98 6.65
C TRP A 65 19.63 -4.29 5.95
N VAL A 66 19.63 -5.42 6.67
CA VAL A 66 19.96 -6.73 6.12
C VAL A 66 18.71 -7.47 5.64
N PHE A 67 17.60 -7.39 6.38
CA PHE A 67 16.37 -8.12 6.04
C PHE A 67 15.46 -7.36 5.07
N ALA A 68 15.44 -6.02 5.11
CA ALA A 68 14.62 -5.24 4.18
C ALA A 68 14.92 -5.54 2.70
N PRO A 69 16.19 -5.56 2.25
CA PRO A 69 16.51 -5.87 0.85
C PRO A 69 16.12 -7.29 0.46
N LEU A 70 16.26 -8.27 1.36
CA LEU A 70 15.93 -9.66 1.09
C LEU A 70 14.40 -9.86 0.95
N VAL A 71 13.61 -9.25 1.83
CA VAL A 71 12.14 -9.27 1.73
C VAL A 71 11.67 -8.57 0.46
N LEU A 72 12.28 -7.43 0.10
CA LEU A 72 11.97 -6.72 -1.14
C LEU A 72 12.32 -7.53 -2.39
N LEU A 73 13.51 -8.14 -2.43
CA LEU A 73 13.98 -8.90 -3.58
C LEU A 73 13.13 -10.16 -3.81
N VAL A 74 12.86 -10.92 -2.74
CA VAL A 74 12.19 -12.23 -2.84
C VAL A 74 10.67 -12.07 -2.90
N ALA A 75 10.07 -11.33 -1.96
CA ALA A 75 8.61 -11.26 -1.86
C ALA A 75 7.98 -10.24 -2.82
N PHE A 76 8.70 -9.16 -3.15
CA PHE A 76 8.18 -8.12 -4.04
C PHE A 76 8.68 -8.26 -5.47
N GLY A 77 9.99 -8.38 -5.67
CA GLY A 77 10.57 -8.54 -7.01
C GLY A 77 10.11 -9.83 -7.70
N PHE A 78 10.33 -10.97 -7.06
CA PHE A 78 10.12 -12.27 -7.71
C PHE A 78 8.68 -12.77 -7.69
N LEU A 79 7.94 -12.55 -6.59
CA LEU A 79 6.58 -13.08 -6.44
C LEU A 79 5.48 -12.13 -6.90
N ARG A 80 5.75 -10.81 -7.01
CA ARG A 80 4.73 -9.81 -7.37
C ARG A 80 5.05 -9.12 -8.69
N VAL A 81 6.23 -8.52 -8.82
CA VAL A 81 6.59 -7.76 -10.01
C VAL A 81 6.88 -8.67 -11.21
N LEU A 82 7.61 -9.75 -11.02
CA LEU A 82 7.98 -10.64 -12.12
C LEU A 82 6.75 -11.26 -12.83
N PRO A 83 5.72 -11.79 -12.13
CA PRO A 83 4.49 -12.21 -12.81
C PRO A 83 3.79 -11.07 -13.55
N MET A 84 3.80 -9.85 -13.01
CA MET A 84 3.19 -8.70 -13.68
C MET A 84 3.88 -8.34 -15.01
N LEU A 85 5.20 -8.57 -15.10
CA LEU A 85 5.98 -8.33 -16.32
C LEU A 85 5.88 -9.46 -17.35
N LEU A 86 5.71 -10.71 -16.90
CA LEU A 86 5.83 -11.89 -17.75
C LEU A 86 4.49 -12.45 -18.26
N VAL A 87 3.34 -11.98 -17.77
CA VAL A 87 2.03 -12.54 -18.16
C VAL A 87 1.59 -11.98 -19.53
N PRO A 88 1.49 -12.83 -20.57
CA PRO A 88 1.08 -12.38 -21.90
C PRO A 88 -0.40 -11.97 -21.96
N GLY A 89 -0.68 -10.97 -22.79
CA GLY A 89 -2.05 -10.51 -23.10
C GLY A 89 -2.62 -9.48 -22.13
N LEU A 90 -1.81 -8.96 -21.21
CA LEU A 90 -2.14 -7.75 -20.45
C LEU A 90 -1.58 -6.55 -21.21
N ASP A 91 -2.35 -5.46 -21.25
CA ASP A 91 -1.87 -4.14 -21.68
C ASP A 91 -1.92 -3.17 -20.49
N PRO A 92 -0.93 -3.23 -19.58
CA PRO A 92 -0.88 -2.34 -18.43
C PRO A 92 -0.79 -0.87 -18.83
N ALA A 93 -0.24 -0.56 -20.01
CA ALA A 93 -0.17 0.81 -20.51
C ALA A 93 -1.58 1.34 -20.84
N ALA A 94 -2.38 0.57 -21.58
CA ALA A 94 -3.78 0.92 -21.83
C ALA A 94 -4.59 1.02 -20.54
N TRP A 95 -4.31 0.16 -19.55
CA TRP A 95 -4.94 0.26 -18.23
C TRP A 95 -4.56 1.54 -17.48
N LEU A 96 -3.28 1.95 -17.49
CA LEU A 96 -2.86 3.22 -16.91
C LEU A 96 -3.56 4.41 -17.59
N VAL A 97 -3.66 4.38 -18.92
CA VAL A 97 -4.36 5.39 -19.72
C VAL A 97 -5.84 5.48 -19.37
N SER A 98 -6.54 4.35 -19.22
CA SER A 98 -7.97 4.33 -18.92
C SER A 98 -8.32 4.94 -17.56
N TYR A 99 -7.36 5.01 -16.64
CA TYR A 99 -7.49 5.67 -15.33
C TYR A 99 -6.76 7.02 -15.24
N GLY A 100 -6.43 7.63 -16.38
CA GLY A 100 -5.82 8.96 -16.45
C GLY A 100 -4.39 9.04 -15.92
N LEU A 101 -3.70 7.90 -15.78
CA LEU A 101 -2.33 7.79 -15.30
C LEU A 101 -1.35 7.90 -16.47
N THR A 102 -1.30 9.08 -17.09
CA THR A 102 -0.44 9.37 -18.25
C THR A 102 0.41 10.62 -18.03
N GLY A 103 1.55 10.70 -18.71
CA GLY A 103 2.37 11.92 -18.74
C GLY A 103 2.74 12.43 -17.34
N GLY A 104 2.56 13.72 -17.09
CA GLY A 104 2.85 14.35 -15.81
C GLY A 104 2.00 13.82 -14.64
N THR A 105 0.77 13.37 -14.91
CA THR A 105 -0.10 12.78 -13.87
C THR A 105 0.50 11.49 -13.32
N LEU A 106 1.06 10.64 -14.20
CA LEU A 106 1.73 9.41 -13.77
C LEU A 106 2.96 9.72 -12.92
N LEU A 107 3.78 10.71 -13.29
CA LEU A 107 4.93 11.12 -12.47
C LEU A 107 4.50 11.63 -11.10
N PHE A 108 3.45 12.45 -11.05
CA PHE A 108 2.92 12.95 -9.78
C PHE A 108 2.38 11.80 -8.91
N VAL A 109 1.62 10.88 -9.50
CA VAL A 109 1.10 9.69 -8.81
C VAL A 109 2.25 8.79 -8.36
N ALA A 110 3.27 8.56 -9.18
CA ALA A 110 4.45 7.77 -8.82
C ALA A 110 5.17 8.36 -7.60
N PHE A 111 5.34 9.69 -7.54
CA PHE A 111 5.89 10.37 -6.38
C PHE A 111 4.98 10.24 -5.14
N GLN A 112 3.69 10.54 -5.30
CA GLN A 112 2.72 10.48 -4.20
C GLN A 112 2.56 9.07 -3.64
N PHE A 113 2.48 8.07 -4.52
CA PHE A 113 2.34 6.66 -4.19
C PHE A 113 3.65 6.09 -3.62
N GLY A 114 4.80 6.36 -4.23
CA GLY A 114 6.07 5.79 -3.75
C GLY A 114 6.59 6.42 -2.45
N ILE A 115 6.25 7.69 -2.17
CA ILE A 115 6.87 8.44 -1.06
C ILE A 115 5.86 8.84 0.00
N VAL A 116 4.72 9.43 -0.35
CA VAL A 116 3.80 9.99 0.66
C VAL A 116 2.84 8.92 1.19
N HIS A 117 2.32 8.09 0.30
CA HIS A 117 1.34 7.06 0.60
C HIS A 117 1.78 6.06 1.68
N PRO A 118 3.02 5.51 1.69
CA PRO A 118 3.42 4.52 2.68
C PRO A 118 3.31 5.04 4.11
N PHE A 119 3.62 6.32 4.33
CA PHE A 119 3.52 6.92 5.66
C PHE A 119 2.08 7.07 6.10
N LEU A 120 1.21 7.59 5.22
CA LEU A 120 -0.20 7.77 5.51
C LEU A 120 -0.87 6.41 5.75
N GLU A 121 -0.53 5.43 4.93
CA GLU A 121 -1.08 4.09 5.05
C GLU A 121 -0.65 3.39 6.35
N GLU A 122 0.62 3.52 6.77
CA GLU A 122 1.05 2.99 8.07
C GLU A 122 0.34 3.71 9.24
N VAL A 123 0.19 5.03 9.16
CA VAL A 123 -0.61 5.82 10.14
C VAL A 123 -2.07 5.34 10.21
N HIS A 124 -2.61 4.89 9.09
CA HIS A 124 -3.97 4.36 8.98
C HIS A 124 -4.09 2.96 9.57
N TYR A 125 -3.26 2.01 9.12
CA TYR A 125 -3.40 0.60 9.47
C TYR A 125 -2.80 0.21 10.82
N GLN A 126 -1.77 0.90 11.31
CA GLN A 126 -1.15 0.56 12.61
C GLN A 126 -2.19 0.43 13.76
N PRO A 127 -3.08 1.41 14.00
CA PRO A 127 -4.11 1.28 15.04
C PRO A 127 -5.19 0.23 14.70
N LEU A 128 -5.45 -0.05 13.41
CA LEU A 128 -6.40 -1.10 13.01
C LEU A 128 -5.84 -2.48 13.33
N ARG A 129 -4.55 -2.73 13.04
CA ARG A 129 -3.84 -3.97 13.39
C ARG A 129 -3.81 -4.22 14.89
N GLN A 130 -3.68 -3.17 15.70
CA GLN A 130 -3.73 -3.27 17.16
C GLN A 130 -5.12 -3.63 17.70
N ARG A 131 -6.18 -3.16 17.06
CA ARG A 131 -7.57 -3.37 17.51
C ARG A 131 -8.20 -4.66 16.98
N ALA A 132 -7.95 -4.97 15.71
CA ALA A 132 -8.55 -6.10 15.01
C ALA A 132 -7.54 -6.64 13.97
N PRO A 133 -6.50 -7.35 14.41
CA PRO A 133 -5.37 -7.74 13.55
C PRO A 133 -5.82 -8.51 12.31
N LEU A 134 -6.63 -9.56 12.49
CA LEU A 134 -7.12 -10.38 11.38
C LEU A 134 -7.86 -9.55 10.33
N LEU A 135 -8.81 -8.71 10.76
CA LEU A 135 -9.59 -7.87 9.85
C LEU A 135 -8.72 -6.82 9.16
N ALA A 136 -7.75 -6.24 9.88
CA ALA A 136 -6.85 -5.25 9.31
C ALA A 136 -5.95 -5.85 8.21
N HIS A 137 -5.38 -7.05 8.44
CA HIS A 137 -4.55 -7.73 7.44
C HIS A 137 -5.35 -8.17 6.21
N LEU A 138 -6.55 -8.70 6.42
CA LEU A 138 -7.46 -9.05 5.33
C LEU A 138 -7.90 -7.82 4.55
N SER A 139 -8.35 -6.77 5.24
CA SER A 139 -8.73 -5.50 4.64
C SER A 139 -7.61 -4.93 3.78
N TYR A 140 -6.38 -4.87 4.33
CA TYR A 140 -5.19 -4.41 3.63
C TYR A 140 -4.95 -5.21 2.33
N ALA A 141 -4.90 -6.54 2.42
CA ALA A 141 -4.56 -7.35 1.26
C ALA A 141 -5.67 -7.40 0.21
N VAL A 142 -6.93 -7.51 0.64
CA VAL A 142 -8.07 -7.66 -0.28
C VAL A 142 -8.34 -6.35 -1.03
N TYR A 143 -8.17 -5.19 -0.41
CA TYR A 143 -8.34 -3.93 -1.16
C TYR A 143 -7.26 -3.79 -2.24
N HIS A 144 -6.01 -4.18 -1.97
CA HIS A 144 -4.96 -4.25 -3.00
C HIS A 144 -5.27 -5.27 -4.08
N GLY A 145 -5.85 -6.41 -3.71
CA GLY A 145 -6.33 -7.41 -4.67
C GLY A 145 -7.41 -6.84 -5.59
N MET A 146 -8.39 -6.13 -5.03
CA MET A 146 -9.39 -5.38 -5.80
C MET A 146 -8.72 -4.38 -6.74
N VAL A 147 -7.61 -3.76 -6.28
CA VAL A 147 -6.85 -2.86 -7.13
C VAL A 147 -6.28 -3.59 -8.36
N LEU A 148 -5.59 -4.69 -8.12
CA LEU A 148 -4.91 -5.43 -9.15
C LEU A 148 -5.88 -6.19 -10.09
N TRP A 149 -7.10 -6.48 -9.64
CA TRP A 149 -8.05 -7.29 -10.41
C TRP A 149 -8.48 -6.66 -11.74
N GLY A 150 -8.48 -5.33 -11.83
CA GLY A 150 -8.77 -4.65 -13.10
C GLY A 150 -7.64 -4.73 -14.14
N CYS A 151 -6.43 -5.14 -13.73
CA CYS A 151 -5.22 -5.11 -14.57
C CYS A 151 -4.55 -6.47 -14.74
N PHE A 152 -4.80 -7.44 -13.85
CA PHE A 152 -4.09 -8.73 -13.82
C PHE A 152 -5.04 -9.92 -13.79
N ARG A 153 -4.52 -11.09 -14.18
CA ARG A 153 -5.25 -12.36 -14.12
C ARG A 153 -5.54 -12.75 -12.66
N ASP A 154 -6.68 -13.41 -12.44
CA ASP A 154 -7.17 -13.80 -11.11
C ASP A 154 -6.14 -14.52 -10.23
N TRP A 155 -5.32 -15.40 -10.80
CA TRP A 155 -4.30 -16.13 -10.04
C TRP A 155 -3.15 -15.22 -9.58
N VAL A 156 -2.76 -14.21 -10.36
CA VAL A 156 -1.74 -13.21 -9.97
C VAL A 156 -2.27 -12.37 -8.82
N VAL A 157 -3.54 -11.97 -8.90
CA VAL A 157 -4.24 -11.25 -7.84
C VAL A 157 -4.29 -12.09 -6.57
N ALA A 158 -4.68 -13.37 -6.66
CA ALA A 158 -4.76 -14.28 -5.52
C ALA A 158 -3.40 -14.46 -4.82
N ILE A 159 -2.33 -14.70 -5.58
CA ILE A 159 -0.96 -14.79 -5.03
C ILE A 159 -0.56 -13.48 -4.36
N THR A 160 -0.91 -12.34 -4.96
CA THR A 160 -0.61 -11.02 -4.39
C THR A 160 -1.34 -10.83 -3.06
N VAL A 161 -2.64 -11.13 -2.99
CA VAL A 161 -3.43 -11.06 -1.75
C VAL A 161 -2.83 -11.95 -0.66
N VAL A 162 -2.59 -13.23 -0.96
CA VAL A 162 -2.03 -14.18 0.02
C VAL A 162 -0.66 -13.70 0.52
N SER A 163 0.20 -13.27 -0.39
CA SER A 163 1.52 -12.76 -0.02
C SER A 163 1.42 -11.46 0.80
N LEU A 164 0.49 -10.55 0.50
CA LEU A 164 0.29 -9.31 1.26
C LEU A 164 -0.19 -9.58 2.67
N ILE A 165 -1.08 -10.57 2.87
CA ILE A 165 -1.46 -11.03 4.22
C ILE A 165 -0.22 -11.50 4.96
N GLY A 166 0.57 -12.39 4.35
CA GLY A 166 1.81 -12.90 4.96
C GLY A 166 2.81 -11.80 5.33
N THR A 167 3.05 -10.86 4.42
CA THR A 167 3.93 -9.70 4.66
C THR A 167 3.40 -8.82 5.80
N SER A 168 2.09 -8.52 5.79
CA SER A 168 1.45 -7.67 6.80
C SER A 168 1.50 -8.30 8.20
N VAL A 169 1.26 -9.62 8.30
CA VAL A 169 1.39 -10.38 9.56
C VAL A 169 2.85 -10.41 10.04
N LEU A 170 3.79 -10.68 9.14
CA LEU A 170 5.22 -10.72 9.46
C LEU A 170 5.69 -9.38 10.04
N PHE A 171 5.33 -8.26 9.40
CA PHE A 171 5.68 -6.94 9.91
C PHE A 171 4.99 -6.64 11.22
N TYR A 172 3.70 -6.96 11.38
CA TYR A 172 3.04 -6.78 12.67
C TYR A 172 3.75 -7.52 13.81
N VAL A 173 4.24 -8.74 13.58
CA VAL A 173 5.05 -9.47 14.57
C VAL A 173 6.37 -8.76 14.86
N PHE A 174 7.08 -8.27 13.83
CA PHE A 174 8.33 -7.53 14.01
C PHE A 174 8.14 -6.18 14.71
N GLU A 175 7.05 -5.46 14.40
CA GLU A 175 6.65 -4.19 15.00
C GLU A 175 6.39 -4.36 16.51
N ARG A 176 5.69 -5.43 16.90
CA ARG A 176 5.43 -5.76 18.31
C ARG A 176 6.67 -6.27 19.06
N GLY A 177 7.68 -6.72 18.33
CA GLY A 177 8.97 -7.13 18.86
C GLY A 177 9.88 -5.93 19.16
N ARG A 178 11.15 -6.03 18.75
CA ARG A 178 12.19 -5.02 19.03
C ARG A 178 12.42 -4.00 17.91
N PHE A 179 11.86 -4.22 16.72
CA PHE A 179 12.23 -3.47 15.51
C PHE A 179 11.42 -2.19 15.31
N GLY A 180 10.24 -2.09 15.94
CA GLY A 180 9.33 -0.95 15.77
C GLY A 180 8.81 -0.81 14.33
N SER A 181 8.14 0.31 14.05
CA SER A 181 7.48 0.54 12.75
C SER A 181 8.40 1.04 11.63
N ARG A 182 9.64 1.42 11.95
CA ARG A 182 10.60 1.93 10.96
C ARG A 182 10.91 0.91 9.85
N LEU A 183 11.06 -0.36 10.20
CA LEU A 183 11.32 -1.42 9.23
C LEU A 183 10.13 -1.63 8.29
N SER A 184 8.91 -1.71 8.85
CA SER A 184 7.68 -1.87 8.06
C SER A 184 7.56 -0.73 7.05
N LEU A 185 7.68 0.51 7.53
CA LEU A 185 7.60 1.71 6.71
C LEU A 185 8.68 1.75 5.60
N ALA A 186 9.93 1.43 5.93
CA ALA A 186 11.01 1.45 4.95
C ALA A 186 10.78 0.41 3.84
N VAL A 187 10.40 -0.82 4.21
CA VAL A 187 10.11 -1.87 3.23
C VAL A 187 8.87 -1.53 2.41
N HIS A 188 7.84 -0.98 3.04
CA HIS A 188 6.63 -0.53 2.35
C HIS A 188 6.96 0.57 1.33
N ALA A 189 7.69 1.62 1.70
CA ALA A 189 8.07 2.67 0.78
C ALA A 189 8.91 2.15 -0.40
N MET A 190 9.86 1.26 -0.15
CA MET A 190 10.66 0.65 -1.23
C MET A 190 9.82 -0.22 -2.16
N ALA A 191 8.83 -0.93 -1.62
CA ALA A 191 7.89 -1.71 -2.39
C ALA A 191 7.01 -0.85 -3.30
N ASP A 192 6.47 0.25 -2.77
CA ASP A 192 5.63 1.17 -3.54
C ASP A 192 6.43 1.91 -4.61
N LEU A 193 7.68 2.28 -4.30
CA LEU A 193 8.62 2.82 -5.30
C LEU A 193 8.90 1.82 -6.43
N LEU A 194 9.04 0.53 -6.11
CA LEU A 194 9.22 -0.51 -7.12
C LEU A 194 7.99 -0.64 -8.02
N VAL A 195 6.78 -0.66 -7.44
CA VAL A 195 5.53 -0.68 -8.20
C VAL A 195 5.37 0.57 -9.07
N ALA A 196 5.70 1.75 -8.54
CA ALA A 196 5.70 3.00 -9.29
C ALA A 196 6.71 2.97 -10.46
N GLY A 197 7.91 2.41 -10.24
CA GLY A 197 8.91 2.21 -11.28
C GLY A 197 8.43 1.29 -12.39
N VAL A 198 7.75 0.20 -12.04
CA VAL A 198 7.14 -0.74 -13.02
C VAL A 198 6.04 -0.04 -13.82
N ALA A 199 5.20 0.77 -13.18
CA ALA A 199 4.17 1.54 -13.88
C ALA A 199 4.79 2.55 -14.87
N LEU A 200 5.88 3.22 -14.49
CA LEU A 200 6.62 4.12 -15.38
C LEU A 200 7.27 3.38 -16.55
N TYR A 201 7.82 2.19 -16.31
CA TYR A 201 8.34 1.31 -17.35
C TYR A 201 7.25 0.92 -18.36
N TRP A 202 6.08 0.48 -17.90
CA TRP A 202 4.94 0.18 -18.79
C TRP A 202 4.47 1.38 -19.59
N ALA A 203 4.56 2.58 -19.04
CA ALA A 203 4.23 3.82 -19.74
C ALA A 203 5.34 4.32 -20.70
N GLY A 204 6.44 3.58 -20.85
CA GLY A 204 7.51 3.89 -21.82
C GLY A 204 8.46 5.01 -21.39
N TRP A 205 8.61 5.26 -20.09
CA TRP A 205 9.57 6.27 -19.57
C TRP A 205 11.02 5.78 -19.52
N PHE A 206 11.26 4.47 -19.68
CA PHE A 206 12.56 3.81 -19.62
C PHE A 206 12.70 2.75 -20.71
#